data_AF-A0A939DVZ8-F1
#
_entry.id   AF-A0A939DVZ8-F1
#
_cell.length_a   1.000
_cell.length_b   1.000
_cell.length_c   1.000
_cell.angle_alpha   90.00
_cell.angle_beta   90.00
_cell.angle_gamma   90.00
#
_symmetry.space_group_name_H-M   'P 1'
#
loop_
_entity.id
_entity.type
_entity.pdbx_description
1 polymer ?
#
loop_
_entity_poly.entity_id
_entity_poly.type
_entity_poly.pdbx_seq_one_letter_code
_entity_poly.pdbx_strand_id
1 'polypeptide(L)'
;MNTNTRLRATRRVSIVAAALLVLTGCSPVAEASSAAGESVTMTDGWVKAAPEGMTAAFGTLTNASDEDVVVVSATTEVAGSTELHEIVVDDAGKSTMREVEDGFTIPADGSLTLEPGADHLMLMGLTGPVVAGEELSFTLTFADDSTMTFTAPVKDYSGAQEEYSDHDMDHDADHEMDDESGHEGHGEN
;
A
#
# COMPACT_ATOMS: atom_id res chain seq x y z
N MET A 1 77.79 52.57 39.61
CA MET A 1 76.36 52.75 39.33
C MET A 1 75.88 51.64 38.42
N ASN A 2 74.74 51.03 38.76
CA ASN A 2 73.63 50.54 37.90
C ASN A 2 73.96 49.92 36.51
N THR A 3 73.36 48.83 36.04
CA THR A 3 72.14 48.10 36.41
C THR A 3 72.08 46.83 35.55
N ASN A 4 71.64 45.73 36.17
CA ASN A 4 70.80 44.62 35.67
C ASN A 4 70.61 44.38 34.15
N THR A 5 70.57 43.09 33.79
CA THR A 5 69.38 42.37 33.24
C THR A 5 69.88 41.27 32.28
N ARG A 6 69.95 40.00 32.74
CA ARG A 6 69.05 38.87 32.43
C ARG A 6 69.05 38.50 30.92
N LEU A 7 69.09 37.25 30.45
CA LEU A 7 68.94 35.91 31.02
C LEU A 7 69.57 34.93 30.00
N ARG A 8 70.00 33.76 30.47
CA ARG A 8 70.57 32.65 29.67
C ARG A 8 69.48 31.94 28.84
N ALA A 9 69.79 31.48 27.63
CA ALA A 9 69.16 30.28 27.05
C ALA A 9 70.06 29.66 25.98
N THR A 10 70.72 28.56 26.36
CA THR A 10 71.57 27.72 25.52
C THR A 10 70.72 26.87 24.56
N ARG A 11 71.16 26.82 23.29
CA ARG A 11 70.65 25.94 22.23
C ARG A 11 70.49 24.49 22.71
N ARG A 12 69.32 23.90 22.48
CA ARG A 12 69.09 22.44 22.45
C ARG A 12 68.40 22.13 21.12
N VAL A 13 69.15 21.56 20.17
CA VAL A 13 69.17 20.13 19.83
C VAL A 13 67.84 19.69 19.22
N SER A 14 67.86 19.52 17.90
CA SER A 14 66.79 19.01 17.06
C SER A 14 66.36 17.61 17.51
N ILE A 15 65.06 17.41 17.69
CA ILE A 15 64.43 16.09 17.70
C ILE A 15 63.38 16.13 16.58
N VAL A 16 63.63 15.34 15.55
CA VAL A 16 62.71 15.08 14.44
C VAL A 16 61.57 14.23 14.99
N ALA A 17 60.41 14.85 15.24
CA ALA A 17 59.19 14.13 15.57
C ALA A 17 58.49 13.72 14.27
N ALA A 18 58.48 12.43 13.97
CA ALA A 18 57.70 11.85 12.89
C ALA A 18 56.21 12.05 13.19
N ALA A 19 55.53 12.84 12.35
CA ALA A 19 54.09 13.04 12.43
C ALA A 19 53.37 11.77 11.96
N LEU A 20 52.81 11.02 12.90
CA LEU A 20 51.82 9.99 12.63
C LEU A 20 50.52 10.70 12.23
N LEU A 21 50.26 10.80 10.93
CA LEU A 21 48.93 11.10 10.39
C LEU A 21 48.01 9.91 10.67
N VAL A 22 47.21 10.00 11.74
CA VAL A 22 46.04 9.15 11.90
C VAL A 22 44.98 9.68 10.94
N LEU A 23 44.96 9.14 9.72
CA LEU A 23 43.78 9.26 8.85
C LEU A 23 42.69 8.39 9.48
N THR A 24 41.89 8.96 10.38
CA THR A 24 40.58 8.42 10.72
C THR A 24 39.74 8.50 9.45
N GLY A 25 39.76 7.42 8.67
CA GLY A 25 38.83 7.23 7.57
C GLY A 25 37.44 7.10 8.15
N CYS A 26 36.63 8.16 8.05
CA CYS A 26 35.19 8.03 8.08
C CYS A 26 34.80 7.21 6.86
N SER A 27 34.74 5.89 6.99
CA SER A 27 33.96 5.07 6.06
C SER A 27 32.51 5.53 6.21
N PRO A 28 31.80 5.88 5.12
CA PRO A 28 30.36 5.98 5.21
C PRO A 28 29.87 4.60 5.65
N VAL A 29 29.27 4.52 6.83
CA VAL A 29 28.40 3.40 7.15
C VAL A 29 27.27 3.55 6.14
N ALA A 30 27.26 2.71 5.11
CA ALA A 30 26.08 2.55 4.30
C ALA A 30 25.02 2.05 5.27
N GLU A 31 24.09 2.92 5.67
CA GLU A 31 22.85 2.47 6.27
C GLU A 31 22.22 1.55 5.23
N ALA A 32 22.16 0.27 5.55
CA ALA A 32 21.38 -0.66 4.77
C ALA A 32 19.93 -0.23 4.97
N SER A 33 19.40 0.57 4.04
CA SER A 33 17.96 0.79 3.97
C SER A 33 17.33 -0.60 3.84
N SER A 34 16.55 -0.97 4.85
CA SER A 34 15.88 -2.27 4.91
C SER A 34 14.81 -2.27 3.83
N ALA A 35 14.65 -3.37 3.09
CA ALA A 35 13.60 -3.43 2.08
C ALA A 35 12.24 -3.19 2.74
N ALA A 36 11.34 -2.48 2.04
CA ALA A 36 10.02 -2.13 2.58
C ALA A 36 9.24 -3.36 3.08
N GLY A 37 9.36 -4.49 2.36
CA GLY A 37 8.73 -5.75 2.73
C GLY A 37 9.26 -6.40 4.02
N GLU A 38 10.39 -5.93 4.55
CA GLU A 38 10.95 -6.37 5.84
C GLU A 38 10.54 -5.44 6.99
N SER A 39 10.21 -4.18 6.69
CA SER A 39 9.86 -3.14 7.67
C SER A 39 8.35 -2.96 7.86
N VAL A 40 7.55 -3.40 6.90
CA VAL A 40 6.08 -3.33 6.97
C VAL A 40 5.49 -4.60 7.55
N THR A 41 4.52 -4.44 8.45
CA THR A 41 3.74 -5.53 9.03
C THR A 41 2.25 -5.27 8.90
N MET A 42 1.45 -6.35 8.82
CA MET A 42 0.00 -6.30 8.77
C MET A 42 -0.57 -6.86 10.08
N THR A 43 -1.36 -6.04 10.78
CA THR A 43 -2.06 -6.44 12.01
C THR A 43 -3.56 -6.39 11.82
N ASP A 44 -4.28 -7.20 12.60
CA ASP A 44 -5.75 -7.26 12.59
C ASP A 44 -6.36 -7.50 11.19
N GLY A 45 -5.58 -8.14 10.30
CA GLY A 45 -5.98 -8.46 8.95
C GLY A 45 -7.23 -9.34 8.91
N TRP A 46 -8.17 -9.07 8.01
CA TRP A 46 -9.32 -9.94 7.76
C TRP A 46 -9.92 -9.71 6.39
N VAL A 47 -10.64 -10.71 5.89
CA VAL A 47 -11.32 -10.65 4.58
C VAL A 47 -12.82 -10.81 4.78
N LYS A 48 -13.63 -10.04 4.06
CA LYS A 48 -15.09 -10.22 4.08
C LYS A 48 -15.48 -11.48 3.31
N ALA A 49 -16.34 -12.31 3.91
CA ALA A 49 -16.90 -13.47 3.23
C ALA A 49 -17.75 -13.04 2.01
N ALA A 50 -17.64 -13.80 0.91
CA ALA A 50 -18.41 -13.56 -0.30
C ALA A 50 -18.62 -14.88 -1.08
N PRO A 51 -19.83 -15.17 -1.58
CA PRO A 51 -20.10 -16.40 -2.32
C PRO A 51 -19.49 -16.40 -3.72
N GLU A 52 -19.40 -15.24 -4.37
CA GLU A 52 -18.88 -15.06 -5.73
C GLU A 52 -18.60 -13.56 -6.00
N GLY A 53 -18.04 -13.25 -7.16
CA GLY A 53 -17.85 -11.88 -7.63
C GLY A 53 -16.62 -11.22 -7.03
N MET A 54 -16.83 -10.33 -6.05
CA MET A 54 -15.79 -9.47 -5.49
C MET A 54 -15.90 -9.38 -3.97
N THR A 55 -14.78 -9.17 -3.29
CA THR A 55 -14.76 -8.93 -1.84
C THR A 55 -13.59 -8.04 -1.43
N ALA A 56 -13.53 -7.61 -0.18
CA ALA A 56 -12.49 -6.73 0.31
C ALA A 56 -11.72 -7.35 1.48
N ALA A 57 -10.43 -7.01 1.56
CA ALA A 57 -9.56 -7.29 2.68
C ALA A 57 -9.17 -5.99 3.40
N PHE A 58 -9.09 -6.10 4.73
CA PHE A 58 -8.95 -5.01 5.68
C PHE A 58 -7.87 -5.35 6.70
N GLY A 59 -7.40 -4.36 7.46
CA GLY A 59 -6.36 -4.53 8.47
C GLY A 59 -5.63 -3.22 8.77
N THR A 60 -4.46 -3.30 9.39
CA THR A 60 -3.60 -2.13 9.59
C THR A 60 -2.18 -2.48 9.18
N LEU A 61 -1.65 -1.69 8.24
CA LEU A 61 -0.27 -1.78 7.81
C LEU A 61 0.57 -0.82 8.66
N THR A 62 1.63 -1.32 9.28
CA THR A 62 2.54 -0.53 10.11
C THR A 62 3.92 -0.57 9.50
N ASN A 63 4.51 0.60 9.25
CA ASN A 63 5.86 0.79 8.76
C ASN A 63 6.80 1.11 9.93
N ALA A 64 7.74 0.21 10.21
CA ALA A 64 8.74 0.39 11.26
C ALA A 64 10.08 0.97 10.76
N SER A 65 10.14 1.41 9.50
CA SER A 65 11.30 2.11 8.94
C SER A 65 11.19 3.62 9.10
N ASP A 66 12.32 4.29 8.95
CA ASP A 66 12.50 5.74 8.99
C ASP A 66 12.22 6.44 7.64
N GLU A 67 11.78 5.69 6.62
CA GLU A 67 11.41 6.18 5.30
C GLU A 67 9.94 5.87 4.99
N ASP A 68 9.30 6.70 4.16
CA ASP A 68 7.94 6.43 3.67
C ASP A 68 7.95 5.22 2.74
N VAL A 69 6.97 4.33 2.91
CA VAL A 69 6.82 3.11 2.11
C VAL A 69 5.54 3.19 1.29
N VAL A 70 5.59 2.78 0.01
CA VAL A 70 4.41 2.77 -0.87
C VAL A 70 4.05 1.34 -1.25
N VAL A 71 2.83 0.91 -0.91
CA VAL A 71 2.23 -0.34 -1.40
C VAL A 71 1.65 -0.08 -2.77
N VAL A 72 2.12 -0.79 -3.79
CA VAL A 72 1.70 -0.56 -5.18
C VAL A 72 0.78 -1.66 -5.72
N SER A 73 0.81 -2.85 -5.12
CA SER A 73 -0.11 -3.92 -5.48
C SER A 73 -0.23 -4.96 -4.37
N ALA A 74 -1.29 -5.76 -4.46
CA ALA A 74 -1.49 -6.96 -3.67
C ALA A 74 -1.84 -8.12 -4.60
N THR A 75 -1.57 -9.34 -4.18
CA THR A 75 -1.95 -10.56 -4.91
C THR A 75 -2.42 -11.65 -3.96
N THR A 76 -3.37 -12.45 -4.42
CA THR A 76 -3.86 -13.64 -3.72
C THR A 76 -4.29 -14.71 -4.74
N GLU A 77 -4.30 -15.98 -4.33
CA GLU A 77 -4.67 -17.10 -5.19
C GLU A 77 -6.18 -17.23 -5.45
N VAL A 78 -7.01 -16.60 -4.61
CA VAL A 78 -8.47 -16.73 -4.65
C VAL A 78 -9.17 -15.69 -5.53
N ALA A 79 -8.42 -14.76 -6.14
CA ALA A 79 -8.94 -13.69 -6.97
C ALA A 79 -8.12 -13.55 -8.26
N GLY A 80 -8.77 -13.17 -9.35
CA GLY A 80 -8.09 -12.90 -10.61
C GLY A 80 -7.22 -11.64 -10.55
N SER A 81 -7.60 -10.66 -9.73
CA SER A 81 -6.86 -9.41 -9.53
C SER A 81 -7.11 -8.85 -8.13
N THR A 82 -6.18 -8.03 -7.63
CA THR A 82 -6.39 -7.26 -6.40
C THR A 82 -5.99 -5.82 -6.65
N GLU A 83 -6.88 -4.90 -6.29
CA GLU A 83 -6.77 -3.46 -6.52
C GLU A 83 -6.72 -2.74 -5.17
N LEU A 84 -6.11 -1.55 -5.13
CA LEU A 84 -6.12 -0.69 -3.96
C LEU A 84 -7.24 0.34 -4.13
N HIS A 85 -8.21 0.39 -3.24
CA HIS A 85 -9.37 1.27 -3.37
C HIS A 85 -9.48 2.22 -2.19
N GLU A 86 -9.79 3.49 -2.46
CA GLU A 86 -10.10 4.52 -1.46
C GLU A 86 -11.56 4.99 -1.59
N ILE A 87 -12.08 5.62 -0.54
CA ILE A 87 -13.35 6.34 -0.59
C ILE A 87 -13.08 7.84 -0.67
N VAL A 88 -13.51 8.45 -1.78
CA VAL A 88 -13.48 9.91 -1.96
C VAL A 88 -14.87 10.48 -1.74
N VAL A 89 -14.95 11.55 -0.95
CA VAL A 89 -16.18 12.32 -0.78
C VAL A 89 -16.14 13.52 -1.70
N ASP A 90 -17.13 13.64 -2.59
CA ASP A 90 -17.26 14.79 -3.47
C ASP A 90 -17.76 16.05 -2.74
N ASP A 91 -17.70 17.21 -3.39
CA ASP A 91 -18.19 18.49 -2.83
C ASP A 91 -19.69 18.48 -2.46
N ALA A 92 -20.46 17.52 -3.00
CA ALA A 92 -21.88 17.32 -2.70
C ALA A 92 -22.13 16.35 -1.54
N GLY A 93 -21.07 15.82 -0.92
CA GLY A 93 -21.12 14.89 0.21
C GLY A 93 -21.44 13.45 -0.20
N LYS A 94 -21.29 13.10 -1.48
CA LYS A 94 -21.43 11.71 -1.94
C LYS A 94 -20.09 11.01 -1.85
N SER A 95 -20.08 9.84 -1.22
CA SER A 95 -18.93 8.94 -1.20
C SER A 95 -18.88 8.13 -2.49
N THR A 96 -17.71 8.04 -3.10
CA THR A 96 -17.45 7.19 -4.26
C THR A 96 -16.17 6.42 -4.02
N MET A 97 -16.24 5.11 -4.24
CA MET A 97 -15.09 4.22 -4.21
C MET A 97 -14.32 4.32 -5.52
N ARG A 98 -13.01 4.44 -5.46
CA ARG A 98 -12.15 4.47 -6.65
C ARG A 98 -10.86 3.70 -6.43
N GLU A 99 -10.30 3.17 -7.51
CA GLU A 99 -8.96 2.61 -7.52
C GLU A 99 -7.89 3.71 -7.33
N VAL A 100 -6.82 3.36 -6.62
CA VAL A 100 -5.65 4.21 -6.35
C VAL A 100 -4.47 3.71 -7.18
N GLU A 101 -4.22 4.35 -8.32
CA GLU A 101 -3.13 3.96 -9.24
C GLU A 101 -1.73 4.23 -8.66
N ASP A 102 -1.58 5.26 -7.83
CA ASP A 102 -0.30 5.64 -7.22
C ASP A 102 0.07 4.75 -6.00
N GLY A 103 -0.82 3.85 -5.59
CA GLY A 103 -0.66 3.01 -4.41
C GLY A 103 -0.91 3.75 -3.08
N PHE A 104 -0.73 3.02 -1.98
CA PHE A 104 -0.91 3.57 -0.63
C PHE A 104 0.43 3.89 0.03
N THR A 105 0.59 5.14 0.47
CA THR A 105 1.75 5.57 1.26
C THR A 105 1.53 5.30 2.74
N ILE A 106 2.46 4.57 3.35
CA ILE A 106 2.57 4.35 4.79
C ILE A 106 3.73 5.21 5.29
N PRO A 107 3.47 6.25 6.10
CA PRO A 107 4.52 7.16 6.54
C PRO A 107 5.58 6.44 7.39
N ALA A 108 6.80 6.96 7.40
CA ALA A 108 7.87 6.54 8.32
C ALA A 108 7.39 6.48 9.78
N ASP A 109 7.74 5.42 10.50
CA ASP A 109 7.28 5.14 11.87
C ASP A 109 5.75 5.24 12.05
N GLY A 110 5.01 4.98 10.97
CA GLY A 110 3.57 5.25 10.86
C GLY A 110 2.74 4.03 10.48
N SER A 111 1.45 4.26 10.28
CA SER A 111 0.48 3.22 9.96
C SER A 111 -0.61 3.70 9.01
N LEU A 112 -1.10 2.78 8.20
CA LEU A 112 -2.28 2.93 7.35
C LEU A 112 -3.35 1.94 7.78
N THR A 113 -4.55 2.43 8.06
CA THR A 113 -5.70 1.58 8.40
C THR A 113 -6.52 1.32 7.16
N LEU A 114 -6.77 0.05 6.89
CA LEU A 114 -7.65 -0.44 5.84
C LEU A 114 -8.97 -0.89 6.49
N GLU A 115 -10.07 -0.19 6.22
CA GLU A 115 -11.36 -0.43 6.89
C GLU A 115 -12.57 -0.20 5.97
N PRO A 116 -13.72 -0.84 6.26
CA PRO A 116 -14.93 -0.65 5.48
C PRO A 116 -15.36 0.83 5.46
N GLY A 117 -15.60 1.37 4.27
CA GLY A 117 -15.94 2.79 4.07
C GLY A 117 -14.74 3.74 4.01
N ALA A 118 -13.51 3.20 3.96
CA ALA A 118 -12.27 3.93 3.74
C ALA A 118 -11.34 3.11 2.81
N ASP A 119 -10.02 3.23 2.97
CA ASP A 119 -9.04 2.49 2.19
C ASP A 119 -9.16 0.98 2.40
N HIS A 120 -9.03 0.18 1.34
CA HIS A 120 -9.09 -1.28 1.44
C HIS A 120 -8.45 -1.95 0.22
N LEU A 121 -8.19 -3.26 0.34
CA LEU A 121 -7.74 -4.09 -0.77
C LEU A 121 -8.95 -4.78 -1.40
N MET A 122 -9.24 -4.45 -2.66
CA MET A 122 -10.38 -4.99 -3.39
C MET A 122 -9.97 -6.23 -4.18
N LEU A 123 -10.59 -7.37 -3.90
CA LEU A 123 -10.37 -8.64 -4.61
C LEU A 123 -11.40 -8.77 -5.72
N MET A 124 -10.92 -8.73 -6.96
CA MET A 124 -11.73 -8.76 -8.17
C MET A 124 -11.73 -10.16 -8.80
N GLY A 125 -12.90 -10.61 -9.26
CA GLY A 125 -13.03 -11.88 -9.98
C GLY A 125 -12.64 -13.09 -9.14
N LEU A 126 -13.36 -13.32 -8.05
CA LEU A 126 -13.14 -14.46 -7.17
C LEU A 126 -13.23 -15.79 -7.95
N THR A 127 -12.23 -16.65 -7.76
CA THR A 127 -12.13 -17.95 -8.44
C THR A 127 -13.01 -19.03 -7.80
N GLY A 128 -13.56 -18.74 -6.62
CA GLY A 128 -14.49 -19.56 -5.87
C GLY A 128 -15.06 -18.81 -4.66
N PRO A 129 -15.94 -19.44 -3.88
CA PRO A 129 -16.51 -18.82 -2.68
C PRO A 129 -15.43 -18.59 -1.62
N VAL A 130 -15.45 -17.41 -1.01
CA VAL A 130 -14.62 -17.03 0.14
C VAL A 130 -15.47 -17.18 1.40
N VAL A 131 -15.21 -18.21 2.20
CA VAL A 131 -16.10 -18.67 3.27
C VAL A 131 -15.55 -18.29 4.65
N ALA A 132 -16.42 -17.82 5.54
CA ALA A 132 -16.03 -17.47 6.90
C ALA A 132 -15.35 -18.65 7.63
N GLY A 133 -14.26 -18.35 8.34
CA GLY A 133 -13.43 -19.33 9.03
C GLY A 133 -12.28 -19.89 8.20
N GLU A 134 -12.19 -19.58 6.91
CA GLU A 134 -11.01 -19.84 6.10
C GLU A 134 -9.92 -18.80 6.39
N GLU A 135 -8.68 -19.10 5.96
CA GLU A 135 -7.55 -18.18 6.05
C GLU A 135 -6.96 -18.00 4.64
N LEU A 136 -6.81 -16.75 4.22
CA LEU A 136 -6.32 -16.40 2.89
C LEU A 136 -4.91 -15.84 2.99
N SER A 137 -4.03 -16.23 2.06
CA SER A 137 -2.68 -15.69 1.94
C SER A 137 -2.65 -14.56 0.93
N PHE A 138 -1.92 -13.51 1.27
CA PHE A 138 -1.73 -12.32 0.44
C PHE A 138 -0.24 -12.01 0.32
N THR A 139 0.15 -11.50 -0.83
CA THR A 139 1.48 -10.92 -1.04
C THR A 139 1.32 -9.47 -1.47
N LEU A 140 1.81 -8.55 -0.66
CA LEU A 140 1.96 -7.14 -1.00
C LEU A 140 3.26 -6.93 -1.75
N THR A 141 3.21 -6.06 -2.75
CA THR A 141 4.38 -5.55 -3.46
C THR A 141 4.50 -4.06 -3.21
N PHE A 142 5.72 -3.63 -2.89
CA PHE A 142 6.04 -2.24 -2.61
C PHE A 142 6.77 -1.60 -3.80
N ALA A 143 6.86 -0.27 -3.80
CA ALA A 143 7.49 0.50 -4.88
C ALA A 143 9.00 0.20 -5.08
N ASP A 144 9.66 -0.41 -4.10
CA ASP A 144 11.06 -0.87 -4.18
C ASP A 144 11.20 -2.31 -4.72
N ASP A 145 10.12 -2.87 -5.29
CA ASP A 145 9.98 -4.25 -5.75
C ASP A 145 10.09 -5.32 -4.65
N SER A 146 10.22 -4.91 -3.38
CA SER A 146 10.16 -5.85 -2.27
C SER A 146 8.75 -6.35 -2.04
N THR A 147 8.63 -7.49 -1.35
CA THR A 147 7.35 -8.12 -1.10
C THR A 147 7.20 -8.55 0.35
N MET A 148 5.97 -8.45 0.85
CA MET A 148 5.59 -8.94 2.18
C MET A 148 4.39 -9.86 2.06
N THR A 149 4.49 -11.06 2.64
CA THR A 149 3.37 -12.01 2.71
C THR A 149 2.70 -11.93 4.07
N PHE A 150 1.37 -11.95 4.09
CA PHE A 150 0.59 -12.09 5.33
C PHE A 150 -0.61 -13.01 5.12
N THR A 151 -1.17 -13.50 6.22
CA THR A 151 -2.42 -14.27 6.19
C THR A 151 -3.52 -13.51 6.92
N ALA A 152 -4.76 -13.69 6.45
CA ALA A 152 -5.92 -13.01 7.00
C ALA A 152 -7.12 -13.98 7.09
N PRO A 153 -7.78 -14.10 8.27
CA PRO A 153 -8.99 -14.89 8.40
C PRO A 153 -10.18 -14.24 7.68
N VAL A 154 -11.02 -15.07 7.09
CA VAL A 154 -12.29 -14.67 6.49
C VAL A 154 -13.35 -14.54 7.57
N LYS A 155 -14.07 -13.43 7.58
CA LYS A 155 -15.14 -13.12 8.54
C LYS A 155 -16.44 -12.78 7.84
N ASP A 156 -17.55 -13.22 8.43
CA ASP A 156 -18.86 -12.68 8.09
C ASP A 156 -18.94 -11.21 8.50
N TYR A 157 -19.30 -10.34 7.55
CA TYR A 157 -19.51 -8.92 7.80
C TYR A 157 -20.67 -8.42 6.95
N SER A 158 -21.67 -7.84 7.61
CA SER A 158 -22.89 -7.29 6.99
C SER A 158 -22.95 -5.75 7.03
N GLY A 159 -21.89 -5.09 7.52
CA GLY A 159 -21.78 -3.63 7.52
C GLY A 159 -21.28 -3.08 6.19
N ALA A 160 -21.33 -1.76 6.03
CA ALA A 160 -20.92 -1.00 4.84
C ALA A 160 -21.60 -1.48 3.54
N GLN A 161 -22.82 -0.97 3.30
CA GLN A 161 -23.49 -1.10 2.00
C GLN A 161 -22.82 -0.12 1.02
N GLU A 162 -21.61 -0.46 0.58
CA GLU A 162 -20.88 0.29 -0.42
C GLU A 162 -21.54 0.05 -1.79
N GLU A 163 -21.98 1.12 -2.46
CA GLU A 163 -22.54 1.03 -3.81
C GLU A 163 -21.38 1.03 -4.82
N TYR A 164 -21.17 -0.10 -5.48
CA TYR A 164 -20.18 -0.21 -6.56
C TYR A 164 -20.77 0.43 -7.81
N SER A 165 -20.20 1.56 -8.24
CA SER A 165 -20.48 2.10 -9.56
C SER A 165 -19.73 1.26 -10.59
N ASP A 166 -20.39 0.19 -11.05
CA ASP A 166 -20.00 -0.58 -12.23
C ASP A 166 -19.77 0.42 -13.35
N HIS A 167 -18.53 0.60 -13.78
CA HIS A 167 -18.27 1.42 -14.96
C HIS A 167 -18.84 0.66 -16.14
N ASP A 168 -19.98 1.17 -16.63
CA ASP A 168 -20.70 0.72 -17.81
C ASP A 168 -19.74 0.28 -18.92
N MET A 169 -19.69 -1.02 -19.19
CA MET A 169 -19.31 -1.48 -20.52
C MET A 169 -20.47 -1.11 -21.45
N ASP A 170 -20.34 0.06 -22.08
CA ASP A 170 -21.09 0.43 -23.28
C ASP A 170 -20.86 -0.66 -24.36
N HIS A 171 -21.69 -1.69 -24.34
CA HIS A 171 -21.91 -2.55 -25.49
C HIS A 171 -23.22 -2.08 -26.16
N ASP A 172 -23.06 -1.06 -26.99
CA ASP A 172 -23.90 -0.81 -28.16
C ASP A 172 -24.14 -2.17 -28.88
N ALA A 173 -25.31 -2.75 -28.68
CA ALA A 173 -25.85 -3.81 -29.51
C ALA A 173 -27.07 -3.23 -30.24
N ASP A 174 -26.73 -2.58 -31.35
CA ASP A 174 -27.51 -2.45 -32.57
C ASP A 174 -28.87 -3.20 -32.61
N HIS A 175 -29.91 -2.37 -32.65
CA HIS A 175 -31.19 -2.65 -33.30
C HIS A 175 -30.99 -3.29 -34.68
N GLU A 176 -31.64 -4.43 -34.92
CA GLU A 176 -32.45 -4.74 -36.12
C GLU A 176 -32.81 -6.24 -36.12
N MET A 177 -34.09 -6.58 -35.93
CA MET A 177 -34.73 -7.70 -36.66
C MET A 177 -36.23 -7.42 -36.83
N ASP A 178 -36.60 -7.38 -38.11
CA ASP A 178 -37.93 -7.26 -38.71
C ASP A 178 -38.92 -8.40 -38.36
N ASP A 179 -40.19 -8.07 -38.59
CA ASP A 179 -41.30 -8.93 -39.04
C ASP A 179 -41.95 -9.91 -38.03
N GLU A 180 -43.18 -9.61 -37.59
CA GLU A 180 -44.36 -10.25 -38.19
C GLU A 180 -45.70 -9.69 -37.64
N SER A 181 -46.55 -9.40 -38.61
CA SER A 181 -47.96 -9.03 -38.62
C SER A 181 -48.89 -9.85 -37.69
N GLY A 182 -49.73 -9.16 -36.92
CA GLY A 182 -50.84 -9.77 -36.17
C GLY A 182 -51.90 -8.77 -35.72
N HIS A 183 -52.62 -8.17 -36.66
CA HIS A 183 -53.77 -7.29 -36.38
C HIS A 183 -55.06 -8.13 -36.27
N GLU A 184 -55.48 -8.48 -35.06
CA GLU A 184 -56.80 -9.06 -34.81
C GLU A 184 -57.76 -7.96 -34.33
N GLY A 185 -58.82 -7.76 -35.14
CA GLY A 185 -59.75 -6.66 -35.04
C GLY A 185 -60.71 -6.75 -33.87
N HIS A 186 -60.94 -5.61 -33.22
CA HIS A 186 -62.09 -5.39 -32.35
C HIS A 186 -63.31 -5.04 -33.21
N GLY A 187 -64.23 -6.01 -33.33
CA GLY A 187 -65.58 -5.80 -33.84
C GLY A 187 -66.47 -5.14 -32.78
N GLU A 188 -67.18 -4.10 -33.20
CA GLU A 188 -68.25 -3.44 -32.48
C GLU A 188 -69.50 -4.34 -32.39
N ASN A 189 -70.17 -4.35 -31.24
CA ASN A 189 -71.62 -4.11 -31.12
C ASN A 189 -72.05 -3.94 -29.66
#